data_AF-A0A387FSR2-F1
#
_entry.id   AF-A0A387FSR2-F1
#
_cell.length_a   1.000
_cell.length_b   1.000
_cell.length_c   1.000
_cell.angle_alpha   90.00
_cell.angle_beta   90.00
_cell.angle_gamma   90.00
#
_symmetry.space_group_name_H-M   'P 1'
#
loop_
_entity.id
_entity.type
_entity.pdbx_description
1 polymer ?
#
loop_
_entity_poly.entity_id
_entity_poly.type
_entity_poly.pdbx_seq_one_letter_code
_entity_poly.pdbx_strand_id
1 'polypeptide(L)'
;MFVSIDTVLASANGRLAGAGHGFFMFTKDAAKQKVLWEFMKFATGQKGQMILAKNSGYMPINILASKDPAFLDAYFRINPYHRGVVERLAITGDQFSFPSDNTVKIVQMMADQMHDVITHRIGADEALARMASQTRKLLS
;
A
#
# COMPACT_ATOMS: atom_id res chain seq x y z
N MET A 1 9.77 -5.27 -0.52
CA MET A 1 9.66 -5.94 0.79
C MET A 1 8.18 -6.05 1.09
N PHE A 2 7.59 -7.23 0.87
CA PHE A 2 6.22 -7.51 1.31
C PHE A 2 6.34 -8.05 2.74
N VAL A 3 5.84 -7.29 3.71
CA VAL A 3 5.61 -7.82 5.05
C VAL A 3 4.24 -8.50 4.98
N SER A 4 4.24 -9.82 4.76
CA SER A 4 3.07 -10.64 5.05
C SER A 4 3.06 -10.86 6.55
N ILE A 5 2.39 -9.95 7.27
CA ILE A 5 1.87 -10.30 8.58
C ILE A 5 0.57 -11.03 8.27
N ASP A 6 0.47 -12.28 8.70
CA ASP A 6 -0.82 -12.92 8.92
C ASP A 6 -1.53 -12.13 10.02
N THR A 7 -2.10 -10.99 9.66
CA THR A 7 -2.75 -10.11 10.63
C THR A 7 -4.06 -10.76 10.98
N VAL A 8 -4.12 -11.41 12.14
CA VAL A 8 -5.38 -11.67 12.82
C VAL A 8 -6.06 -10.31 12.96
N LEU A 9 -7.17 -10.12 12.26
CA LEU A 9 -7.97 -8.91 12.40
C LEU A 9 -8.48 -8.88 13.84
N ALA A 10 -8.13 -7.84 14.59
CA ALA A 10 -8.52 -7.71 16.00
C ALA A 10 -10.05 -7.54 16.19
N SER A 11 -10.82 -7.36 15.11
CA SER A 11 -12.27 -7.23 15.15
C SER A 11 -12.93 -7.89 13.93
N ALA A 12 -14.19 -8.30 14.08
CA ALA A 12 -15.00 -8.88 13.00
C ALA A 12 -15.21 -7.92 11.81
N ASN A 13 -15.10 -6.61 12.05
CA ASN A 13 -15.19 -5.56 11.03
C ASN A 13 -13.81 -4.99 10.66
N GLY A 14 -12.73 -5.66 11.06
CA GLY A 14 -11.36 -5.22 10.76
C GLY A 14 -11.11 -5.17 9.27
N ARG A 15 -10.35 -4.17 8.83
CA ARG A 15 -9.92 -4.05 7.43
C ARG A 15 -8.41 -4.12 7.35
N LEU A 16 -7.90 -4.67 6.25
CA LEU A 16 -6.47 -4.56 5.93
C LEU A 16 -6.17 -3.17 5.37
N ALA A 17 -5.01 -2.62 5.68
CA ALA A 17 -4.55 -1.39 5.06
C ALA A 17 -4.09 -1.67 3.63
N GLY A 18 -4.70 -1.03 2.64
CA GLY A 18 -4.25 -1.05 1.26
C GLY A 18 -3.14 -0.02 1.03
N ALA A 19 -2.06 -0.44 0.38
CA ALA A 19 -1.01 0.46 -0.11
C ALA A 19 -0.79 0.24 -1.60
N GLY A 20 -0.57 1.31 -2.34
CA GLY A 20 -0.38 1.28 -3.79
C GLY A 20 0.57 2.36 -4.26
N HIS A 21 1.12 2.16 -5.45
CA HIS A 21 1.94 3.15 -6.14
C HIS A 21 1.18 3.68 -7.35
N GLY A 22 1.28 4.99 -7.58
CA GLY A 22 0.66 5.67 -8.71
C GLY A 22 1.69 6.20 -9.69
N PHE A 23 1.28 6.34 -10.95
CA PHE A 23 2.02 7.13 -11.92
C PHE A 23 1.56 8.60 -11.83
N PHE A 24 2.53 9.51 -11.83
CA PHE A 24 2.29 10.95 -11.85
C PHE A 24 3.01 11.57 -13.05
N MET A 25 2.35 12.53 -13.71
CA MET A 25 2.88 13.24 -14.87
C MET A 25 3.02 14.72 -14.55
N PHE A 26 4.26 15.22 -14.45
CA PHE A 26 4.54 16.60 -14.07
C PHE A 26 4.85 17.53 -15.26
N THR A 27 5.19 16.97 -16.42
CA THR A 27 5.48 17.78 -17.60
C THR A 27 4.23 18.48 -18.12
N LYS A 28 4.40 19.72 -18.60
CA LYS A 28 3.35 20.52 -19.24
C LYS A 28 3.42 20.49 -20.78
N ASP A 29 4.40 19.78 -21.34
CA ASP A 29 4.59 19.65 -22.79
C ASP A 29 3.63 18.61 -23.36
N ALA A 30 2.71 19.05 -24.22
CA ALA A 30 1.66 18.20 -24.78
C ALA A 30 2.19 17.01 -25.60
N ALA A 31 3.31 17.17 -26.31
CA ALA A 31 3.91 16.09 -27.08
C ALA A 31 4.49 15.02 -26.15
N LYS A 32 5.15 15.43 -25.06
CA LYS A 32 5.66 14.51 -24.04
C LYS A 32 4.54 13.82 -23.27
N GLN A 33 3.47 14.55 -22.94
CA GLN A 33 2.30 13.99 -22.26
C GLN A 33 1.67 12.86 -23.09
N LYS A 34 1.54 13.05 -24.41
CA LYS A 34 1.01 12.01 -25.31
C LYS A 34 1.83 10.73 -25.27
N VAL A 35 3.16 10.83 -25.34
CA VAL A 35 4.05 9.66 -25.30
C VAL A 35 4.00 8.97 -23.93
N LEU A 36 4.04 9.75 -22.85
CA LEU A 36 3.97 9.20 -21.49
C LEU A 36 2.62 8.53 -21.21
N TRP A 37 1.53 9.05 -21.78
CA TRP A 37 0.22 8.44 -21.68
C TRP A 37 0.17 7.05 -22.32
N GLU A 38 0.74 6.88 -23.52
CA GLU A 38 0.84 5.57 -24.16
C GLU A 38 1.64 4.58 -23.31
N PHE A 39 2.74 5.04 -22.71
CA PHE A 39 3.51 4.22 -21.78
C PHE A 39 2.71 3.84 -20.54
N MET A 40 2.01 4.78 -19.90
CA MET A 40 1.20 4.51 -18.70
C MET A 40 0.10 3.50 -19.00
N LYS A 41 -0.59 3.59 -20.14
CA LYS A 41 -1.57 2.59 -20.58
C LYS A 41 -0.94 1.20 -20.76
N PHE A 42 0.24 1.13 -21.39
CA PHE A 42 0.96 -0.13 -21.53
C PHE A 42 1.36 -0.73 -20.18
N ALA A 43 1.97 0.08 -19.30
CA ALA A 43 2.47 -0.35 -18.00
C ALA A 43 1.35 -0.83 -17.06
N THR A 44 0.19 -0.18 -17.15
CA THR A 44 -1.02 -0.55 -16.38
C THR A 44 -1.85 -1.63 -17.06
N GLY A 45 -1.63 -1.94 -18.34
CA GLY A 45 -2.28 -3.04 -19.06
C GLY A 45 -1.80 -4.43 -18.61
N GLN A 46 -2.51 -5.48 -19.01
CA GLN A 46 -2.21 -6.87 -18.63
C GLN A 46 -0.73 -7.26 -18.87
N LYS A 47 -0.19 -6.95 -20.05
CA LYS A 47 1.20 -7.27 -20.38
C LYS A 47 2.20 -6.56 -19.47
N GLY A 48 2.03 -5.26 -19.24
CA GLY A 48 2.89 -4.48 -18.33
C GLY A 48 2.83 -5.00 -16.90
N GLN A 49 1.63 -5.31 -16.41
CA GLN A 49 1.43 -5.86 -15.08
C GLN A 49 2.03 -7.26 -14.91
N MET A 50 1.98 -8.13 -15.94
CA MET A 50 2.63 -9.44 -15.89
C MET A 50 4.16 -9.32 -15.89
N ILE A 51 4.72 -8.36 -16.64
CA ILE A 51 6.16 -8.05 -16.58
C ILE A 51 6.53 -7.62 -15.15
N LEU A 52 5.76 -6.71 -14.56
CA LEU A 52 5.99 -6.24 -13.19
C LEU A 52 5.92 -7.39 -12.19
N ALA A 53 4.84 -8.18 -12.23
CA ALA A 53 4.63 -9.34 -11.35
C ALA A 53 5.77 -10.36 -11.43
N LYS A 54 6.24 -10.68 -12.65
CA LYS A 54 7.33 -11.64 -12.87
C LYS A 54 8.66 -11.19 -12.29
N ASN A 55 8.97 -9.89 -12.36
CA ASN A 55 10.29 -9.39 -11.98
C ASN A 55 10.37 -8.93 -10.52
N SER A 56 9.24 -8.67 -9.87
CA SER A 56 9.22 -8.03 -8.54
C SER A 56 8.30 -8.69 -7.53
N GLY A 57 7.42 -9.59 -7.98
CA GLY A 57 6.33 -10.12 -7.15
C GLY A 57 5.23 -9.10 -6.87
N TYR A 58 5.24 -7.89 -7.46
CA TYR A 58 4.13 -6.95 -7.23
C TYR A 58 2.78 -7.54 -7.66
N MET A 59 1.76 -7.27 -6.86
CA MET A 59 0.39 -7.60 -7.22
C MET A 59 -0.08 -6.73 -8.39
N PRO A 60 -0.80 -7.30 -9.36
CA PRO A 60 -1.42 -6.54 -10.44
C PRO A 60 -2.44 -5.55 -9.89
N ILE A 61 -2.32 -4.27 -10.25
CA ILE A 61 -3.24 -3.20 -9.83
C ILE A 61 -4.41 -2.99 -10.79
N ASN A 62 -4.39 -3.66 -11.95
CA ASN A 62 -5.44 -3.51 -12.96
C ASN A 62 -6.64 -4.41 -12.64
N ILE A 63 -7.76 -3.78 -12.26
CA ILE A 63 -9.01 -4.47 -11.92
C ILE A 63 -9.53 -5.34 -13.07
N LEU A 64 -9.34 -4.93 -14.33
CA LEU A 64 -9.75 -5.73 -15.48
C LEU A 64 -8.89 -6.98 -15.65
N ALA A 65 -7.58 -6.86 -15.41
CA ALA A 65 -6.67 -8.00 -15.42
C ALA A 65 -7.01 -8.98 -14.28
N SER A 66 -7.34 -8.46 -13.09
CA SER A 66 -7.75 -9.26 -11.95
C SER A 66 -9.13 -9.92 -12.09
N LYS A 67 -9.92 -9.56 -13.10
CA LYS A 67 -11.19 -10.23 -13.45
C LYS A 67 -11.04 -11.28 -14.56
N ASP A 68 -9.89 -11.33 -15.22
CA ASP A 68 -9.58 -12.30 -16.27
C ASP A 68 -9.01 -13.58 -15.64
N PRO A 69 -9.73 -14.72 -15.70
CA PRO A 69 -9.26 -15.98 -15.12
C PRO A 69 -7.94 -16.45 -15.72
N ALA A 70 -7.72 -16.25 -17.02
CA ALA A 70 -6.49 -16.70 -17.68
C ALA A 70 -5.28 -15.89 -17.19
N PHE A 71 -5.46 -14.59 -16.96
CA PHE A 71 -4.43 -13.73 -16.38
C PHE A 71 -4.13 -14.14 -14.93
N LEU A 72 -5.16 -14.34 -14.11
CA LEU A 72 -4.99 -14.77 -12.72
C LEU A 72 -4.29 -16.13 -12.60
N ASP A 73 -4.66 -17.10 -13.42
CA ASP A 73 -4.02 -18.42 -13.44
C ASP A 73 -2.54 -18.34 -13.84
N ALA A 74 -2.22 -17.52 -14.84
CA ALA A 74 -0.84 -17.25 -15.22
C ALA A 74 -0.06 -16.57 -14.09
N TYR A 75 -0.68 -15.59 -13.42
CA TYR A 75 -0.08 -14.85 -12.31
C TYR A 75 0.17 -15.75 -11.09
N PHE A 76 -0.80 -16.57 -10.68
CA PHE A 76 -0.63 -17.47 -9.53
C PHE A 76 0.37 -18.59 -9.81
N ARG A 77 0.60 -18.97 -11.07
CA ARG A 77 1.65 -19.93 -11.42
C ARG A 77 3.04 -19.40 -11.10
N ILE A 78 3.27 -18.10 -11.29
CA ILE A 78 4.54 -17.45 -10.99
C ILE A 78 4.61 -16.88 -9.57
N ASN A 79 3.46 -16.64 -8.93
CA ASN A 79 3.32 -16.11 -7.57
C ASN A 79 2.31 -16.94 -6.74
N PRO A 80 2.59 -18.22 -6.42
CA PRO A 80 1.61 -19.13 -5.82
C PRO A 80 1.10 -18.69 -4.45
N TYR A 81 1.94 -18.04 -3.64
CA TYR A 81 1.57 -17.55 -2.31
C TYR A 81 0.65 -16.32 -2.33
N HIS A 82 0.40 -15.73 -3.50
CA HIS A 82 -0.34 -14.47 -3.60
C HIS A 82 -1.85 -14.68 -3.64
N ARG A 83 -2.32 -15.94 -3.75
CA ARG A 83 -3.75 -16.27 -3.77
C ARG A 83 -4.46 -15.76 -2.51
N GLY A 84 -3.94 -16.06 -1.32
CA GLY A 84 -4.53 -15.62 -0.06
C GLY A 84 -4.55 -14.09 0.09
N VAL A 85 -3.55 -13.38 -0.46
CA VAL A 85 -3.52 -11.91 -0.46
C VAL A 85 -4.60 -11.35 -1.38
N VAL A 86 -4.73 -11.90 -2.59
CA VAL A 86 -5.75 -11.49 -3.57
C VAL A 86 -7.17 -11.71 -3.04
N GLU A 87 -7.42 -12.85 -2.38
CA GLU A 87 -8.72 -13.16 -1.77
C GLU A 87 -9.10 -12.17 -0.66
N ARG A 88 -8.11 -11.64 0.08
CA ARG A 88 -8.33 -10.65 1.14
C ARG A 88 -8.46 -9.20 0.63
N LEU A 89 -8.36 -8.95 -0.68
CA LEU A 89 -8.57 -7.60 -1.24
C LEU A 89 -9.98 -7.05 -0.93
N ALA A 90 -10.99 -7.92 -0.82
CA ALA A 90 -12.36 -7.53 -0.51
C ALA A 90 -12.53 -6.83 0.85
N ILE A 91 -11.64 -7.14 1.81
CA ILE A 91 -11.63 -6.54 3.16
C ILE A 91 -10.56 -5.46 3.31
N THR A 92 -9.87 -5.09 2.23
CA THR A 92 -8.85 -4.04 2.25
C THR A 92 -9.53 -2.68 2.19
N GLY A 93 -9.16 -1.77 3.09
CA GLY A 93 -9.64 -0.38 3.13
C GLY A 93 -8.55 0.63 2.77
N ASP A 94 -8.95 1.89 2.73
CA ASP A 94 -8.03 2.99 2.50
C ASP A 94 -7.03 3.13 3.64
N GLN A 95 -5.79 3.49 3.29
CA GLN A 95 -4.81 3.91 4.27
C GLN A 95 -5.19 5.31 4.77
N PHE A 96 -5.50 5.40 6.07
CA PHE A 96 -5.82 6.68 6.69
C PHE A 96 -4.64 7.65 6.57
N SER A 97 -4.94 8.88 6.14
CA SER A 97 -4.01 10.00 6.17
C SER A 97 -4.57 11.08 7.09
N PHE A 98 -3.71 11.70 7.89
CA PHE A 98 -4.13 12.80 8.75
C PHE A 98 -4.51 14.02 7.88
N PRO A 99 -5.57 14.78 8.22
CA PRO A 99 -5.96 15.97 7.46
C PRO A 99 -5.05 17.16 7.82
N SER A 100 -3.74 17.04 7.59
CA SER A 100 -2.73 18.05 7.92
C SER A 100 -1.51 17.93 7.02
N ASP A 101 -0.86 19.06 6.73
CA ASP A 101 0.44 19.10 6.04
C ASP A 101 1.55 18.37 6.82
N ASN A 102 1.34 18.14 8.12
CA ASN A 102 2.27 17.41 8.97
C ASN A 102 2.08 15.88 8.94
N THR A 103 1.25 15.31 8.05
CA THR A 103 0.96 13.86 8.01
C THR A 103 2.22 12.99 8.05
N VAL A 104 3.24 13.31 7.24
CA VAL A 104 4.51 12.56 7.22
C VAL A 104 5.23 12.61 8.57
N LYS A 105 5.25 13.78 9.21
CA LYS A 105 5.86 13.95 10.55
C LYS A 105 5.09 13.16 11.61
N ILE A 106 3.76 13.14 11.54
CA ILE A 106 2.93 12.37 12.47
C ILE A 106 3.24 10.88 12.36
N VAL A 107 3.25 10.34 11.14
CA VAL A 107 3.54 8.91 10.88
C VAL A 107 4.95 8.54 11.33
N GLN A 108 5.95 9.39 11.05
CA GLN A 108 7.33 9.16 11.51
C GLN A 108 7.41 9.15 13.04
N MET A 109 6.81 10.13 13.71
CA MET A 109 6.77 10.19 15.17
C MET A 109 6.13 8.93 15.77
N MET A 110 5.02 8.46 15.20
CA MET A 110 4.38 7.21 15.62
C MET A 110 5.31 6.00 15.43
N ALA A 111 6.03 5.92 14.32
CA ALA A 111 7.01 4.86 14.08
C ALA A 111 8.15 4.88 15.11
N ASP A 112 8.67 6.07 15.45
CA ASP A 112 9.71 6.24 16.46
C ASP A 112 9.22 5.82 17.86
N GLN A 113 7.99 6.19 18.24
CA GLN A 113 7.40 5.75 19.50
C GLN A 113 7.18 4.23 19.54
N MET A 114 6.78 3.59 18.44
CA MET A 114 6.70 2.13 18.35
C MET A 114 8.09 1.48 18.47
N HIS A 115 9.12 2.10 17.89
CA HIS A 115 10.50 1.62 18.01
C HIS A 115 10.97 1.64 19.47
N ASP A 116 10.65 2.69 20.24
CA ASP A 116 10.98 2.76 21.66
C ASP A 116 10.28 1.66 22.49
N VAL A 117 9.05 1.28 22.13
CA VAL A 117 8.35 0.14 22.76
C VAL A 117 9.04 -1.18 22.43
N ILE A 118 9.35 -1.43 21.15
CA ILE A 118 9.98 -2.68 20.70
C ILE A 118 11.39 -2.85 21.30
N THR A 119 12.09 -1.74 21.51
CA THR A 119 13.41 -1.72 22.15
C THR A 119 13.35 -1.63 23.68
N HIS A 120 12.16 -1.77 24.28
CA HIS A 120 11.91 -1.75 25.72
C HIS A 120 12.37 -0.48 26.45
N ARG A 121 12.43 0.66 25.74
CA ARG A 121 12.78 1.96 26.34
C ARG A 121 11.61 2.58 27.10
N ILE A 122 10.38 2.38 26.62
CA ILE A 122 9.13 2.83 27.25
C ILE A 122 8.06 1.75 27.16
N GLY A 123 7.06 1.81 28.06
CA GLY A 123 5.91 0.92 28.02
C GLY A 123 4.92 1.30 26.91
N ALA A 124 4.10 0.33 26.46
CA ALA A 124 3.12 0.53 25.40
C ALA A 124 2.07 1.61 25.74
N ASP A 125 1.56 1.61 26.98
CA ASP A 125 0.57 2.60 27.44
C ASP A 125 1.13 4.03 27.43
N GLU A 126 2.40 4.17 27.84
CA GLU A 126 3.09 5.45 27.82
C GLU A 126 3.32 5.93 26.38
N ALA A 127 3.80 5.04 25.50
CA ALA A 127 4.00 5.35 24.09
C ALA A 127 2.69 5.78 23.42
N LEU A 128 1.59 5.09 23.70
CA LEU A 128 0.28 5.43 23.17
C LEU A 128 -0.19 6.81 23.64
N ALA A 129 -0.02 7.12 24.92
CA ALA A 129 -0.35 8.44 25.46
C ALA A 129 0.50 9.56 24.82
N ARG A 130 1.80 9.31 24.62
CA ARG A 130 2.72 10.23 23.93
C ARG A 130 2.32 10.45 22.47
N MET A 131 2.07 9.38 21.71
CA MET A 131 1.60 9.45 20.33
C MET A 131 0.33 10.31 20.23
N ALA A 132 -0.68 10.05 21.07
CA ALA A 132 -1.93 10.80 21.04
C ALA A 132 -1.73 12.30 21.35
N SER A 133 -0.87 12.63 22.33
CA SER A 133 -0.55 14.03 22.66
C SER A 133 0.16 14.74 21.50
N GLN A 134 1.19 14.11 20.92
CA GLN A 134 1.98 14.71 19.85
C GLN A 134 1.19 14.83 18.55
N THR A 135 0.38 13.84 18.19
CA THR A 135 -0.51 13.91 17.03
C THR A 135 -1.46 15.08 17.13
N ARG A 136 -2.10 15.33 18.29
CA ARG A 136 -2.99 16.48 18.46
C ARG A 136 -2.29 17.82 18.22
N LYS A 137 -1.03 17.96 18.66
CA LYS A 137 -0.22 19.17 18.43
C LYS A 137 0.18 19.36 16.97
N LEU A 138 0.33 18.28 16.22
CA LEU A 138 0.70 18.31 14.80
C LEU A 138 -0.53 18.48 13.88
N LEU A 139 -1.73 18.25 14.41
CA LEU A 139 -3.01 18.49 13.76
C LEU A 139 -3.48 19.95 13.87
N SER A 140 -3.11 20.64 14.95
CA SER A 140 -3.33 22.08 15.13
C SER A 140 -2.29 22.92 14.39
#